data_AF-A0A3C1CAQ5-F1
#
_entry.id   AF-A0A3C1CAQ5-F1
#
_cell.length_a   1.000
_cell.length_b   1.000
_cell.length_c   1.000
_cell.angle_alpha   90.00
_cell.angle_beta   90.00
_cell.angle_gamma   90.00
#
_symmetry.space_group_name_H-M   'P 1'
#
loop_
_entity.id
_entity.type
_entity.pdbx_description
1 polymer ?
#
loop_
_entity_poly.entity_id
_entity_poly.type
_entity_poly.pdbx_seq_one_letter_code
_entity_poly.pdbx_strand_id
1 'polypeptide(L)'
;MQKLPFLKESTNMLICGEDLGMVPHCVPDVMQQTGILSLEIQRMPKDPTKSFFNPADSPYLAVVTPSTHDMSTIRGWWEENRQRTQYFYNHEMHQWGDAPQFCEAWINRAIVEQHLNSPAMWSIFQIQDLMGMSEMIRRTHPGDERINDPANP
;
A
#
# COMPACT_ATOMS: atom_id res chain seq x y z
N MET A 1 13.79 -10.28 -24.83
CA MET A 1 14.13 -10.38 -23.39
C MET A 1 15.61 -10.08 -23.10
N GLN A 2 16.21 -9.03 -23.68
CA GLN A 2 17.66 -8.78 -23.47
C GLN A 2 17.97 -7.66 -22.48
N LYS A 3 17.07 -6.68 -22.27
CA LYS A 3 17.40 -5.47 -21.49
C LYS A 3 17.39 -5.66 -19.96
N LEU A 4 16.41 -6.39 -19.43
CA LEU A 4 16.26 -6.55 -17.97
C LEU A 4 17.43 -7.30 -17.31
N PRO A 5 17.98 -8.39 -17.89
CA PRO A 5 19.17 -9.04 -17.34
C PRO A 5 20.38 -8.10 -17.25
N PHE A 6 20.67 -7.33 -18.30
CA PHE A 6 21.77 -6.36 -18.28
C PHE A 6 21.57 -5.26 -17.22
N LEU A 7 20.34 -4.77 -17.05
CA LEU A 7 20.03 -3.78 -16.02
C LEU A 7 20.28 -4.37 -14.62
N LYS A 8 19.85 -5.61 -14.38
CA LYS A 8 20.11 -6.32 -13.13
C LYS A 8 21.60 -6.51 -12.86
N GLU A 9 22.37 -6.94 -13.86
CA GLU A 9 23.81 -7.20 -13.72
C GLU A 9 24.65 -5.92 -13.55
N SER A 10 24.09 -4.75 -13.87
CA SER A 10 24.80 -3.47 -13.75
C SER A 10 24.89 -2.92 -12.31
N THR A 11 24.22 -3.56 -11.34
CA THR A 11 24.18 -3.08 -9.96
C THR A 11 24.02 -4.22 -8.95
N ASN A 12 24.49 -3.99 -7.71
CA ASN A 12 24.20 -4.86 -6.56
C ASN A 12 23.00 -4.37 -5.74
N MET A 13 22.32 -3.31 -6.18
CA MET A 13 21.14 -2.77 -5.52
C MET A 13 19.92 -3.67 -5.74
N LEU A 14 19.01 -3.69 -4.77
CA LEU A 14 17.68 -4.28 -4.96
C LEU A 14 16.89 -3.44 -5.97
N ILE A 15 16.30 -4.12 -6.95
CA ILE A 15 15.48 -3.47 -7.98
C ILE A 15 14.01 -3.69 -7.60
N CYS A 16 13.27 -2.59 -7.48
CA CYS A 16 11.83 -2.60 -7.25
C CYS A 16 11.15 -2.09 -8.52
N GLY A 17 10.21 -2.88 -9.05
CA GLY A 17 9.36 -2.46 -10.15
C GLY A 17 8.08 -1.84 -9.59
N GLU A 18 7.74 -0.65 -10.06
CA GLU A 18 6.39 -0.13 -9.89
C GLU A 18 5.49 -0.80 -10.94
N ASP A 19 4.87 -1.93 -10.56
CA ASP A 19 3.98 -2.73 -11.41
C ASP A 19 2.50 -2.48 -11.05
N LEU A 20 2.13 -1.20 -10.96
CA LEU A 20 0.77 -0.78 -10.66
C LEU A 20 -0.06 -0.56 -11.94
N GLY A 21 -1.38 -0.70 -11.82
CA GLY A 21 -2.33 -0.40 -12.89
C GLY A 21 -2.44 -1.52 -13.94
N MET A 22 -2.65 -1.13 -15.20
CA MET A 22 -2.86 -2.07 -16.30
C MET A 22 -1.53 -2.65 -16.79
N VAL A 23 -1.06 -3.68 -16.10
CA VAL A 23 0.19 -4.37 -16.44
C VAL A 23 -0.11 -5.62 -17.27
N PRO A 24 0.61 -5.88 -18.39
CA PRO A 24 0.44 -7.11 -19.16
C PRO A 24 0.65 -8.38 -18.33
N HIS A 25 -0.12 -9.43 -18.59
CA HIS A 25 -0.08 -10.70 -17.84
C HIS A 25 1.30 -11.37 -17.77
N CYS A 26 2.23 -11.06 -18.69
CA CYS A 26 3.57 -11.63 -18.68
C CYS A 26 4.54 -10.95 -17.70
N VAL A 27 4.21 -9.75 -17.18
CA VAL A 27 5.13 -8.97 -16.35
C VAL A 27 5.38 -9.61 -14.98
N PRO A 28 4.37 -10.11 -14.24
CA PRO A 28 4.62 -10.76 -12.95
C PRO A 28 5.61 -11.93 -13.05
N ASP A 29 5.46 -12.78 -14.07
CA ASP A 29 6.36 -13.92 -14.32
C ASP A 29 7.80 -13.45 -14.61
N VAL A 30 7.96 -12.40 -15.42
CA VAL A 30 9.28 -11.86 -15.75
C VAL A 30 9.93 -11.22 -14.52
N MET A 31 9.18 -10.49 -13.70
CA MET A 31 9.69 -9.90 -12.45
C MET A 31 10.15 -10.98 -11.49
N GLN A 32 9.35 -12.04 -11.32
CA GLN A 32 9.72 -13.18 -10.48
C GLN A 32 11.00 -13.87 -10.97
N GLN A 33 11.09 -14.18 -12.27
CA GLN A 33 12.27 -14.82 -12.87
C GLN A 33 13.53 -13.95 -12.76
N THR A 34 13.37 -12.63 -12.82
CA THR A 34 14.48 -11.68 -12.72
C THR A 34 14.82 -11.31 -11.28
N GLY A 35 13.98 -11.66 -10.30
CA GLY A 35 14.15 -11.28 -8.89
C GLY A 35 13.91 -9.79 -8.65
N ILE A 36 13.14 -9.12 -9.51
CA ILE A 36 12.71 -7.74 -9.32
C ILE A 36 11.53 -7.74 -8.34
N LEU A 37 11.62 -6.93 -7.30
CA LEU A 37 10.57 -6.83 -6.29
C LEU A 37 9.33 -6.17 -6.89
N SER A 38 8.18 -6.76 -6.61
CA SER A 38 6.88 -6.26 -7.00
C SER A 38 6.33 -5.28 -5.96
N LEU A 39 5.55 -4.29 -6.38
CA LEU A 39 4.91 -3.34 -5.46
C LEU A 39 3.48 -3.79 -5.16
N GLU A 40 3.19 -4.02 -3.88
CA GLU A 40 1.87 -4.44 -3.40
C GLU A 40 1.23 -3.32 -2.58
N ILE A 41 0.11 -2.81 -3.08
CA ILE A 41 -0.66 -1.73 -2.42
C ILE A 41 -2.02 -2.29 -2.03
N GLN A 42 -2.31 -2.27 -0.73
CA GLN A 42 -3.57 -2.80 -0.19
C GLN A 42 -4.82 -2.22 -0.89
N ARG A 43 -4.79 -0.93 -1.27
CA ARG A 43 -5.92 -0.24 -1.92
C ARG A 43 -5.95 -0.35 -3.44
N MET A 44 -4.93 -0.95 -4.05
CA MET A 44 -4.84 -1.21 -5.49
C MET A 44 -4.52 -2.68 -5.75
N PRO A 45 -5.48 -3.58 -5.48
CA PRO A 45 -5.27 -5.01 -5.75
C PRO A 45 -5.04 -5.27 -7.23
N LYS A 46 -4.09 -6.16 -7.52
CA LYS A 46 -3.81 -6.64 -8.88
C LYS A 46 -4.89 -7.59 -9.40
N ASP A 47 -5.57 -8.28 -8.49
CA ASP A 47 -6.74 -9.10 -8.80
C ASP A 47 -7.99 -8.21 -8.89
N PRO A 48 -8.60 -8.05 -10.07
CA PRO A 48 -9.78 -7.19 -10.25
C PRO A 48 -11.03 -7.71 -9.53
N THR A 49 -11.02 -8.96 -9.04
CA THR A 49 -12.12 -9.53 -8.24
C THR A 49 -12.04 -9.12 -6.77
N LYS A 50 -10.89 -8.63 -6.30
CA LYS A 50 -10.69 -8.18 -4.92
C LYS A 50 -10.90 -6.66 -4.82
N SER A 51 -11.55 -6.22 -3.73
CA SER A 51 -11.70 -4.79 -3.43
C SER A 51 -10.45 -4.19 -2.77
N PHE A 52 -9.71 -5.04 -2.06
CA PHE A 52 -8.45 -4.74 -1.40
C PHE A 52 -7.51 -5.93 -1.52
N PHE A 53 -6.21 -5.65 -1.55
CA PHE A 53 -5.16 -6.65 -1.43
C PHE A 53 -4.88 -6.91 0.05
N ASN A 54 -4.86 -8.18 0.47
CA ASN A 54 -4.53 -8.54 1.84
C ASN A 54 -3.01 -8.64 2.00
N PRO A 55 -2.35 -7.83 2.87
CA PRO A 55 -0.90 -7.90 3.08
C PRO A 55 -0.40 -9.29 3.52
N ALA A 56 -1.25 -10.13 4.12
CA ALA A 56 -0.87 -11.50 4.47
C ALA A 56 -0.64 -12.40 3.23
N ASP A 57 -1.20 -12.03 2.08
CA ASP A 57 -1.05 -12.75 0.81
C ASP A 57 0.19 -12.29 0.01
N SER A 58 1.03 -11.39 0.55
CA SER A 58 2.18 -10.85 -0.19
C SER A 58 3.17 -11.93 -0.61
N PRO A 59 3.72 -11.89 -1.84
CA PRO A 59 4.87 -12.72 -2.17
C PRO A 59 6.11 -12.20 -1.45
N TYR A 60 7.07 -13.08 -1.18
CA TYR A 60 8.33 -12.68 -0.52
C TYR A 60 9.08 -11.60 -1.33
N LEU A 61 9.13 -11.72 -2.66
CA LEU A 61 9.78 -10.74 -3.54
C LEU A 61 8.88 -9.52 -3.79
N ALA A 62 8.47 -8.84 -2.72
CA ALA A 62 7.66 -7.63 -2.80
C ALA A 62 8.09 -6.54 -1.82
N VAL A 63 7.70 -5.33 -2.19
CA VAL A 63 7.53 -4.17 -1.31
C VAL A 63 6.04 -4.03 -1.06
N VAL A 64 5.61 -4.12 0.20
CA VAL A 64 4.23 -3.85 0.60
C VAL A 64 4.11 -2.44 1.20
N THR A 65 3.04 -1.72 0.86
CA THR A 65 2.75 -0.39 1.43
C THR A 65 1.25 -0.10 1.45
N PRO A 66 0.72 0.66 2.44
CA PRO A 66 -0.68 1.11 2.42
C PRO A 66 -0.99 2.10 1.28
N SER A 67 0.00 2.90 0.89
CA SER A 67 -0.15 4.04 -0.01
C SER A 67 1.17 4.45 -0.68
N THR A 68 1.08 5.18 -1.80
CA THR A 68 2.21 5.90 -2.41
C THR A 68 1.99 7.42 -2.33
N HIS A 69 3.00 8.20 -2.70
CA HIS A 69 2.95 9.66 -2.65
C HIS A 69 1.86 10.27 -3.55
N ASP A 70 1.40 9.53 -4.56
CA ASP A 70 0.31 9.90 -5.48
C ASP A 70 -1.09 9.55 -4.94
N MET A 71 -1.15 8.92 -3.77
CA MET A 71 -2.39 8.51 -3.12
C MET A 71 -2.62 9.32 -1.84
N SER A 72 -3.85 9.31 -1.35
CA SER A 72 -4.14 9.75 0.02
C SER A 72 -3.43 8.89 1.07
N THR A 73 -3.07 9.49 2.20
CA THR A 73 -2.58 8.75 3.38
C THR A 73 -3.66 7.83 3.92
N ILE A 74 -3.32 6.94 4.86
CA ILE A 74 -4.33 6.08 5.53
C ILE A 74 -5.47 6.93 6.11
N ARG A 75 -5.12 8.05 6.78
CA ARG A 75 -6.11 8.95 7.39
C ARG A 75 -6.96 9.66 6.34
N GLY A 76 -6.33 10.20 5.31
CA GLY A 76 -7.04 10.89 4.22
C GLY A 76 -8.02 9.95 3.55
N TRP A 77 -7.57 8.74 3.22
CA TRP A 77 -8.38 7.72 2.56
C TRP A 77 -9.58 7.27 3.37
N TRP A 78 -9.40 7.08 4.68
CA TRP A 78 -10.46 6.61 5.58
C TRP A 78 -11.73 7.47 5.51
N GLU A 79 -11.55 8.77 5.25
CA GLU A 79 -12.60 9.78 5.24
C GLU A 79 -13.18 10.04 3.84
N GLU A 80 -12.60 9.48 2.77
CA GLU A 80 -13.03 9.72 1.38
C GLU A 80 -14.36 9.04 1.03
N ASN A 81 -14.55 7.79 1.48
CA ASN A 81 -15.74 7.01 1.11
C ASN A 81 -16.20 6.12 2.26
N ARG A 82 -17.30 6.54 2.91
CA ARG A 82 -17.84 5.85 4.10
C ARG A 82 -18.22 4.39 3.85
N GLN A 83 -18.75 4.06 2.67
CA GLN A 83 -19.14 2.68 2.33
C GLN A 83 -17.91 1.79 2.16
N ARG A 84 -16.89 2.29 1.46
CA ARG A 84 -15.64 1.56 1.24
C ARG A 84 -14.86 1.36 2.55
N THR A 85 -14.84 2.38 3.40
CA THR A 85 -14.27 2.31 4.76
C THR A 85 -15.01 1.30 5.64
N GLN A 86 -16.35 1.25 5.59
CA GLN A 86 -17.12 0.25 6.33
C GLN A 86 -16.74 -1.17 5.91
N TYR A 87 -16.67 -1.40 4.58
CA TYR A 87 -16.29 -2.70 4.04
C TYR A 87 -14.89 -3.10 4.53
N PHE A 88 -13.90 -2.20 4.40
CA PHE A 88 -12.54 -2.45 4.85
C PHE A 88 -12.45 -2.78 6.34
N TYR A 89 -13.13 -1.99 7.17
CA TYR A 89 -13.16 -2.18 8.62
C TYR A 89 -13.66 -3.58 9.02
N ASN A 90 -14.73 -4.06 8.36
CA ASN A 90 -15.28 -5.38 8.69
C ASN A 90 -14.54 -6.54 8.04
N HIS A 91 -14.07 -6.38 6.79
CA HIS A 91 -13.55 -7.49 5.99
C HIS A 91 -12.03 -7.61 6.02
N GLU A 92 -11.32 -6.48 6.02
CA GLU A 92 -9.84 -6.45 5.98
C GLU A 92 -9.23 -6.30 7.38
N MET A 93 -9.90 -5.57 8.28
CA MET A 93 -9.47 -5.42 9.68
C MET A 93 -10.19 -6.38 10.65
N HIS A 94 -11.17 -7.15 10.14
CA HIS A 94 -11.99 -8.09 10.92
C HIS A 94 -12.65 -7.49 12.17
N GLN A 95 -13.02 -6.21 12.11
CA GLN A 95 -13.70 -5.52 13.19
C GLN A 95 -15.21 -5.63 13.07
N TRP A 96 -15.91 -5.50 14.19
CA TRP A 96 -17.37 -5.62 14.26
C TRP A 96 -18.03 -4.26 14.41
N GLY A 97 -19.26 -4.14 13.90
CA GLY A 97 -20.04 -2.91 13.97
C GLY A 97 -19.63 -1.84 12.97
N ASP A 98 -20.03 -0.60 13.26
CA ASP A 98 -19.80 0.55 12.39
C ASP A 98 -18.35 1.04 12.49
N ALA A 99 -17.73 1.28 11.33
CA ALA A 99 -16.41 1.89 11.26
C ALA A 99 -16.45 3.31 11.88
N PRO A 100 -15.46 3.69 12.69
CA PRO A 100 -15.34 5.05 13.20
C PRO A 100 -15.35 6.07 12.07
N GLN A 101 -15.97 7.23 12.30
CA GLN A 101 -16.09 8.28 11.29
C GLN A 101 -14.72 8.82 10.84
N PHE A 102 -13.79 8.95 11.79
CA PHE A 102 -12.44 9.45 11.54
C PHE A 102 -11.42 8.32 11.72
N CYS A 103 -10.26 8.48 11.08
CA CYS A 103 -9.15 7.57 11.29
C CYS A 103 -8.48 7.84 12.65
N GLU A 104 -8.97 7.15 13.68
CA GLU A 104 -8.38 7.18 15.01
C GLU A 104 -6.95 6.59 14.99
N ALA A 105 -6.11 7.01 15.93
CA ALA A 105 -4.68 6.64 15.92
C ALA A 105 -4.47 5.12 15.97
N TRP A 106 -5.34 4.39 16.66
CA TRP A 106 -5.29 2.93 16.73
C TRP A 106 -5.67 2.26 15.40
N ILE A 107 -6.57 2.85 14.60
CA ILE A 107 -6.95 2.34 13.28
C ILE A 107 -5.75 2.41 12.36
N ASN A 108 -5.11 3.58 12.33
CA ASN A 108 -3.90 3.79 11.54
C ASN A 108 -2.80 2.80 11.96
N ARG A 109 -2.55 2.68 13.28
CA ARG A 109 -1.60 1.70 13.82
C ARG A 109 -1.92 0.28 13.39
N ALA A 110 -3.17 -0.15 13.47
CA ALA A 110 -3.57 -1.51 13.09
C ALA A 110 -3.27 -1.80 11.61
N ILE A 111 -3.50 -0.82 10.72
CA ILE A 111 -3.17 -0.96 9.29
C ILE A 111 -1.66 -1.02 9.09
N VAL A 112 -0.87 -0.18 9.77
CA VAL A 112 0.60 -0.26 9.73
C VAL A 112 1.10 -1.61 10.24
N GLU A 113 0.58 -2.10 11.35
CA GLU A 113 0.93 -3.41 11.93
C GLU A 113 0.55 -4.56 10.99
N GLN A 114 -0.58 -4.49 10.29
CA GLN A 114 -0.97 -5.48 9.28
C GLN A 114 0.09 -5.61 8.18
N HIS A 115 0.66 -4.48 7.72
CA HIS A 115 1.71 -4.48 6.70
C HIS A 115 3.07 -4.93 7.26
N LEU A 116 3.39 -4.58 8.51
CA LEU A 116 4.60 -5.06 9.19
C LEU A 116 4.58 -6.59 9.38
N ASN A 117 3.41 -7.18 9.54
CA ASN A 117 3.23 -8.63 9.67
C ASN A 117 3.14 -9.38 8.32
N SER A 118 3.27 -8.67 7.19
CA SER A 118 3.28 -9.32 5.87
C SER A 118 4.53 -10.20 5.70
N PRO A 119 4.47 -11.24 4.86
CA PRO A 119 5.64 -12.04 4.48
C PRO A 119 6.54 -11.37 3.42
N ALA A 120 6.23 -10.13 3.00
CA ALA A 120 7.02 -9.40 2.00
C ALA A 120 8.43 -9.11 2.50
N MET A 121 9.40 -9.01 1.58
CA MET A 121 10.77 -8.65 1.92
C MET A 121 10.88 -7.25 2.53
N TRP A 122 10.03 -6.31 2.09
CA TRP A 122 10.00 -4.94 2.60
C TRP A 122 8.58 -4.48 2.87
N SER A 123 8.38 -3.86 4.04
CA SER A 123 7.23 -3.01 4.32
C SER A 123 7.72 -1.56 4.34
N ILE A 124 7.26 -0.74 3.40
CA ILE A 124 7.63 0.67 3.29
C ILE A 124 6.43 1.53 3.64
N PHE A 125 6.67 2.59 4.40
CA PHE A 125 5.61 3.49 4.87
C PHE A 125 5.95 4.94 4.58
N GLN A 126 4.92 5.72 4.28
CA GLN A 126 5.02 7.17 4.36
C GLN A 126 5.22 7.60 5.81
N ILE A 127 6.01 8.65 6.03
CA ILE A 127 6.21 9.18 7.38
C ILE A 127 4.89 9.67 7.99
N GLN A 128 3.95 10.14 7.16
CA GLN A 128 2.62 10.57 7.58
C GLN A 128 1.79 9.43 8.15
N ASP A 129 1.86 8.23 7.55
CA ASP A 129 1.19 7.04 8.05
C ASP A 129 1.79 6.63 9.40
N LEU A 130 3.12 6.67 9.54
CA LEU A 130 3.78 6.37 10.82
C LEU A 130 3.42 7.39 11.92
N MET A 131 3.40 8.68 11.60
CA MET A 131 2.98 9.73 12.54
C MET A 131 1.49 9.63 12.88
N GLY A 132 0.67 9.19 11.93
CA GLY A 132 -0.78 9.01 12.07
C GLY A 132 -1.18 8.02 13.18
N MET A 133 -0.26 7.14 13.60
CA MET A 133 -0.41 6.21 14.73
C MET A 133 -0.40 6.88 16.12
N SER A 134 -0.16 8.20 16.18
CA SER A 134 -0.12 8.97 17.43
C SER A 134 -0.81 10.32 17.28
N GLU A 135 -1.74 10.59 18.18
CA GLU A 135 -2.52 11.84 18.20
C GLU A 135 -1.67 13.08 18.51
N MET A 136 -0.50 12.89 19.12
CA MET A 136 0.37 13.99 19.56
C MET A 136 1.27 14.56 18.46
N ILE A 137 1.55 13.78 17.40
CA ILE A 137 2.57 14.13 16.38
C ILE A 137 2.02 14.18 14.95
N ARG A 138 0.76 13.76 14.73
CA ARG A 138 0.10 13.83 13.43
C ARG A 138 -0.46 15.23 13.15
N ARG A 139 -0.75 15.54 11.88
CA ARG A 139 -1.40 16.80 11.49
C ARG A 139 -2.84 16.86 12.02
N THR A 140 -3.36 18.06 12.20
CA THR A 140 -4.77 18.25 12.59
C THR A 140 -5.70 17.75 11.49
N HIS A 141 -5.51 18.22 10.25
CA HIS A 141 -6.33 17.83 9.11
C HIS A 141 -5.62 16.76 8.26
N PRO A 142 -6.26 15.62 7.97
CA PRO A 142 -5.67 14.58 7.10
C PRO A 142 -5.31 15.08 5.69
N GLY A 143 -6.05 16.07 5.17
CA GLY A 143 -5.77 16.69 3.88
C GLY A 143 -4.39 17.35 3.79
N ASP A 144 -3.85 17.85 4.91
CA ASP A 144 -2.53 18.48 4.97
C ASP A 144 -1.38 17.46 4.90
N GLU A 145 -1.70 16.16 4.99
CA GLU A 145 -0.72 15.08 4.93
C GLU A 145 -0.45 14.58 3.50
N ARG A 146 -1.40 14.84 2.58
CA ARG A 146 -1.32 14.38 1.19
C ARG A 146 -0.29 15.21 0.43
N ILE A 147 0.67 14.53 -0.20
CA ILE A 147 1.76 15.18 -0.93
C ILE A 147 1.33 15.57 -2.34
N ASN A 148 0.67 14.67 -3.06
CA ASN A 148 0.27 14.88 -4.44
C ASN A 148 -1.18 14.43 -4.67
N ASP A 149 -1.88 15.14 -5.55
CA ASP A 149 -3.13 14.69 -6.16
C ASP A 149 -2.97 14.62 -7.68
N PRO A 150 -2.77 13.44 -8.27
CA PRO A 150 -2.59 13.29 -9.72
C PRO A 150 -3.75 13.85 -10.56
N ALA A 151 -4.95 13.99 -9.99
CA ALA A 151 -6.09 14.58 -10.68
C ALA A 151 -6.06 16.12 -10.71
N ASN A 152 -5.17 16.76 -9.96
CA ASN A 152 -5.04 18.21 -9.83
C ASN A 152 -3.58 18.66 -10.08
N PRO A 153 -3.17 18.76 -11.36
CA PRO A 153 -1.79 19.05 -11.78
C PRO A 153 -1.35 20.51 -11.59
#